data_AF-M0K7R5-F1
#
_entry.id   AF-M0K7R5-F1
#
_cell.length_a   1.000
_cell.length_b   1.000
_cell.length_c   1.000
_cell.angle_alpha   90.00
_cell.angle_beta   90.00
_cell.angle_gamma   90.00
#
_symmetry.space_group_name_H-M   'P 1'
#
loop_
_entity.id
_entity.type
_entity.pdbx_description
1 polymer ?
#
loop_
_entity_poly.entity_id
_entity_poly.type
_entity_poly.pdbx_seq_one_letter_code
_entity_poly.pdbx_strand_id
1 'polypeptide(L)'
;MTTRFRRLVATTTVLTFALILLGVYTGAIGAGLTCEARWPFCDGWMGLFPANWASFVEWFHRLVAMVTGFGILGSTVAAWRGEYSRRIKLATGVATVVLPMQILLGANTIFNFGATAQVLHHGAAQLIFGAMVAATAWAYTDTAESPSVQSADTQHTARADD
;
A
#
# COMPACT_ATOMS: atom_id res chain seq x y z
N MET A 1 -11.90 7.83 15.32
CA MET A 1 -10.67 7.62 14.51
C MET A 1 -9.60 8.66 14.89
N THR A 2 -8.32 8.29 15.01
CA THR A 2 -7.26 9.26 15.37
C THR A 2 -6.69 9.96 14.13
N THR A 3 -6.33 11.25 14.25
CA THR A 3 -5.70 12.02 13.16
C THR A 3 -4.38 11.40 12.70
N ARG A 4 -3.61 10.81 13.62
CA ARG A 4 -2.35 10.12 13.33
C ARG A 4 -2.56 8.90 12.43
N PHE A 5 -3.56 8.06 12.74
CA PHE A 5 -3.88 6.89 11.92
C PHE A 5 -4.31 7.30 10.51
N ARG A 6 -5.22 8.28 10.38
CA ARG A 6 -5.66 8.79 9.07
C ARG A 6 -4.52 9.28 8.20
N ARG A 7 -3.59 10.06 8.80
CA ARG A 7 -2.40 10.55 8.09
C ARG A 7 -1.49 9.40 7.68
N LEU A 8 -1.29 8.40 8.54
CA LEU A 8 -0.47 7.23 8.22
C LEU A 8 -1.04 6.48 7.00
N VAL A 9 -2.30 6.05 7.04
CA VAL A 9 -2.90 5.27 5.94
C VAL A 9 -2.99 6.08 4.64
N ALA A 10 -3.29 7.38 4.72
CA ALA A 10 -3.31 8.25 3.56
C ALA A 10 -1.91 8.42 2.95
N THR A 11 -0.89 8.67 3.78
CA THR A 11 0.51 8.79 3.32
C THR A 11 0.97 7.50 2.67
N THR A 12 0.71 6.34 3.30
CA THR A 12 1.04 5.03 2.74
C THR A 12 0.32 4.79 1.40
N THR A 13 -0.94 5.21 1.27
CA THR A 13 -1.71 5.08 0.02
C THR A 13 -1.11 5.93 -1.11
N VAL A 14 -0.76 7.20 -0.81
CA VAL A 14 -0.09 8.09 -1.77
C VAL A 14 1.28 7.54 -2.17
N LEU A 15 2.08 7.05 -1.21
CA LEU A 15 3.35 6.41 -1.49
C LEU A 15 3.19 5.15 -2.36
N THR A 16 2.17 4.33 -2.10
CA THR A 16 1.86 3.15 -2.92
C THR A 16 1.53 3.54 -4.35
N PHE A 17 0.73 4.59 -4.56
CA PHE A 17 0.43 5.10 -5.89
C PHE A 17 1.68 5.62 -6.61
N ALA A 18 2.48 6.44 -5.93
CA ALA A 18 3.74 6.95 -6.49
C ALA A 18 4.71 5.82 -6.84
N LEU A 19 4.80 4.79 -6.00
CA LEU A 19 5.60 3.59 -6.25
C LEU A 19 5.12 2.82 -7.49
N ILE A 20 3.81 2.70 -7.70
CA ILE A 20 3.26 2.07 -8.91
C ILE A 20 3.69 2.84 -10.16
N LEU A 21 3.59 4.18 -10.15
CA LEU A 21 4.02 5.00 -11.29
C LEU A 21 5.52 4.87 -11.54
N LEU A 22 6.33 4.88 -10.48
CA LEU A 22 7.77 4.65 -10.57
C LEU A 22 8.07 3.24 -11.13
N GLY A 23 7.33 2.21 -10.73
CA GLY A 23 7.47 0.85 -11.24
C GLY A 23 7.12 0.73 -12.72
N VAL A 24 6.05 1.40 -13.18
CA VAL A 24 5.69 1.49 -14.60
C VAL A 24 6.82 2.12 -15.41
N TYR A 25 7.40 3.23 -14.92
CA TYR A 25 8.54 3.87 -15.57
C TYR A 25 9.77 2.94 -15.61
N THR A 26 10.07 2.28 -14.49
CA THR A 26 11.19 1.32 -14.36
C THR A 26 11.07 0.17 -15.37
N GLY A 27 9.87 -0.40 -15.51
CA GLY A 27 9.58 -1.44 -16.50
C GLY A 27 9.67 -0.94 -17.94
N ALA A 28 9.18 0.28 -18.21
CA ALA A 28 9.17 0.87 -19.54
C ALA A 28 10.58 1.12 -20.10
N ILE A 29 11.55 1.49 -19.24
CA ILE A 29 12.93 1.70 -19.65
C ILE A 29 13.80 0.44 -19.54
N GLY A 30 13.22 -0.70 -19.14
CA GLY A 30 13.95 -1.97 -18.97
C GLY A 30 15.00 -1.94 -17.86
N ALA A 31 14.85 -1.07 -16.86
CA ALA A 31 15.84 -0.86 -15.80
C ALA A 31 16.10 -2.10 -14.93
N GLY A 32 15.13 -3.01 -14.80
CA GLY A 32 15.33 -4.29 -14.10
C GLY A 32 16.42 -5.17 -14.71
N LEU A 33 16.73 -5.00 -16.00
CA LEU A 33 17.78 -5.76 -16.71
C LEU A 33 19.19 -5.20 -16.47
N THR A 34 19.31 -3.97 -15.96
CA THR A 34 20.62 -3.31 -15.81
C THR A 34 21.29 -3.59 -14.48
N CYS A 35 20.55 -4.10 -13.49
CA CYS A 35 21.10 -4.55 -12.20
C CYS A 35 21.77 -5.95 -12.27
N GLU A 36 22.20 -6.43 -13.44
CA GLU A 36 22.89 -7.73 -13.63
C GLU A 36 22.17 -8.94 -13.04
N ALA A 37 20.83 -8.96 -13.09
CA ALA A 37 20.01 -9.99 -12.44
C ALA A 37 20.26 -10.17 -10.92
N ARG A 38 20.76 -9.11 -10.25
CA ARG A 38 20.98 -9.11 -8.81
C ARG A 38 19.73 -8.65 -8.09
N TRP A 39 19.39 -9.39 -7.04
CA TRP A 39 18.31 -9.07 -6.11
C TRP A 39 18.65 -9.69 -4.74
N PRO A 40 18.51 -8.98 -3.60
CA PRO A 40 17.87 -7.66 -3.44
C PRO A 40 18.76 -6.46 -3.83
N PHE A 41 20.07 -6.67 -3.95
CA PHE A 41 21.03 -5.64 -4.32
C PHE A 41 21.04 -5.37 -5.84
N CYS A 42 21.53 -4.21 -6.28
CA CYS A 42 21.77 -3.87 -7.69
C CYS A 42 23.28 -3.92 -8.00
N ASP A 43 23.68 -3.44 -9.19
CA ASP A 43 25.07 -3.30 -9.63
C ASP A 43 25.83 -2.19 -8.84
N GLY A 44 27.15 -2.15 -8.99
CA GLY A 44 28.02 -1.12 -8.39
C GLY A 44 28.62 -1.44 -7.01
N TRP A 45 29.31 -0.45 -6.41
CA TRP A 45 30.07 -0.64 -5.16
C TRP A 45 29.13 -1.02 -4.01
N MET A 46 29.29 -2.25 -3.50
CA MET A 46 28.42 -2.85 -2.47
C MET A 46 26.92 -2.89 -2.84
N GLY A 47 26.56 -2.70 -4.12
CA GLY A 47 25.17 -2.62 -4.58
C GLY A 47 24.42 -1.35 -4.12
N LEU A 48 25.15 -0.31 -3.69
CA LEU A 48 24.63 0.97 -3.17
C LEU A 48 24.85 2.15 -4.12
N PHE A 49 25.75 2.02 -5.09
CA PHE A 49 26.11 3.06 -6.06
C PHE A 49 25.86 2.56 -7.49
N PRO A 50 24.66 2.80 -8.05
CA PRO A 50 24.27 2.27 -9.36
C PRO A 50 25.21 2.72 -10.46
N ALA A 51 25.57 1.81 -11.37
CA ALA A 51 26.60 2.09 -12.38
C ALA A 51 26.14 3.06 -13.47
N ASN A 52 24.82 3.19 -13.68
CA ASN A 52 24.21 4.04 -14.69
C ASN A 52 22.79 4.49 -14.26
N TRP A 53 22.18 5.36 -15.07
CA TRP A 53 20.85 5.91 -14.79
C TRP A 53 19.75 4.85 -14.66
N ALA A 54 19.71 3.86 -15.55
CA ALA A 54 18.68 2.82 -15.49
C ALA A 54 18.82 1.97 -14.22
N SER A 55 20.05 1.59 -13.85
CA SER A 55 20.32 0.89 -12.60
C SER A 55 19.92 1.74 -11.38
N PHE A 56 20.11 3.06 -11.44
CA PHE A 56 19.64 3.97 -10.40
C PHE A 56 18.11 3.97 -10.26
N VAL A 57 17.38 3.98 -11.37
CA VAL A 57 15.90 3.97 -11.36
C VAL A 57 15.38 2.69 -10.70
N GLU A 58 15.92 1.52 -11.06
CA GLU A 58 15.54 0.23 -10.45
C GLU A 58 15.92 0.18 -8.96
N TRP A 59 17.14 0.60 -8.61
CA TRP A 59 17.57 0.69 -7.21
C TRP A 59 16.66 1.61 -6.38
N PHE A 60 16.31 2.78 -6.93
CA PHE A 60 15.45 3.75 -6.29
C PHE A 60 14.02 3.22 -6.15
N HIS A 61 13.50 2.52 -7.16
CA HIS A 61 12.23 1.80 -7.07
C HIS A 61 12.22 0.80 -5.90
N ARG A 62 13.27 -0.01 -5.74
CA ARG A 62 13.41 -0.97 -4.62
C ARG A 62 13.46 -0.28 -3.26
N LEU A 63 14.19 0.84 -3.15
CA LEU A 63 14.27 1.63 -1.93
C LEU A 63 12.88 2.17 -1.53
N VAL A 64 12.16 2.78 -2.47
CA VAL A 64 10.81 3.31 -2.23
C VAL A 64 9.82 2.17 -1.93
N ALA A 65 9.98 1.00 -2.58
CA ALA A 65 9.20 -0.19 -2.29
C ALA A 65 9.37 -0.67 -0.85
N MET A 66 10.60 -0.70 -0.35
CA MET A 66 10.89 -1.07 1.04
C MET A 66 10.24 -0.09 2.04
N VAL A 67 10.40 1.21 1.83
CA VAL A 67 9.76 2.24 2.68
C VAL A 67 8.24 2.11 2.68
N THR A 68 7.66 1.88 1.50
CA THR A 68 6.21 1.71 1.33
C THR A 68 5.73 0.42 2.00
N GLY A 69 6.48 -0.67 1.88
CA GLY A 69 6.21 -1.94 2.58
C GLY A 69 6.15 -1.77 4.10
N PHE A 70 7.10 -1.03 4.69
CA PHE A 70 7.03 -0.68 6.11
C PHE A 70 5.83 0.21 6.45
N GLY A 71 5.45 1.14 5.57
CA GLY A 71 4.23 1.94 5.72
C GLY A 71 2.96 1.07 5.76
N ILE A 72 2.88 0.05 4.90
CA ILE A 72 1.78 -0.93 4.87
C ILE A 72 1.76 -1.74 6.18
N LEU A 73 2.89 -2.30 6.60
CA LEU A 73 2.98 -3.05 7.85
C LEU A 73 2.61 -2.20 9.07
N GLY A 74 3.13 -0.96 9.13
CA GLY A 74 2.81 0.01 10.18
C GLY A 74 1.31 0.36 10.19
N SER A 75 0.69 0.51 9.01
CA SER A 75 -0.75 0.75 8.88
C SER A 75 -1.56 -0.42 9.43
N THR A 76 -1.18 -1.66 9.12
CA THR A 76 -1.83 -2.87 9.63
C THR A 76 -1.66 -3.01 11.14
N VAL A 77 -0.44 -2.85 11.66
CA VAL A 77 -0.19 -2.92 13.11
C VAL A 77 -0.99 -1.85 13.85
N ALA A 78 -1.02 -0.61 13.35
CA ALA A 78 -1.81 0.46 13.94
C ALA A 78 -3.31 0.16 13.87
N ALA A 79 -3.78 -0.42 12.75
CA ALA A 79 -5.18 -0.78 12.57
C ALA A 79 -5.63 -1.87 13.56
N TRP A 80 -4.78 -2.87 13.79
CA TRP A 80 -5.09 -4.03 14.61
C TRP A 80 -4.91 -3.78 16.11
N ARG A 81 -3.99 -2.89 16.50
CA ARG A 81 -3.85 -2.41 17.89
C ARG A 81 -4.93 -1.41 18.29
N GLY A 82 -5.59 -0.77 17.32
CA GLY A 82 -6.68 0.17 17.54
C GLY A 82 -8.06 -0.48 17.56
N GLU A 83 -9.02 0.23 18.15
CA GLU A 83 -10.45 -0.08 18.07
C GLU A 83 -11.06 0.52 16.80
N TYR A 84 -10.66 -0.03 15.65
CA TYR A 84 -11.19 0.37 14.34
C TYR A 84 -12.07 -0.72 13.72
N SER A 85 -12.88 -0.32 12.73
CA SER A 85 -13.85 -1.20 12.08
C SER A 85 -13.19 -2.44 11.45
N ARG A 86 -13.91 -3.56 11.45
CA ARG A 86 -13.44 -4.83 10.88
C ARG A 86 -13.00 -4.67 9.41
N ARG A 87 -13.67 -3.80 8.65
CA ARG A 87 -13.36 -3.51 7.25
C ARG A 87 -11.95 -2.92 7.08
N ILE A 88 -11.56 -1.96 7.92
CA ILE A 88 -10.20 -1.37 7.92
C ILE A 88 -9.15 -2.43 8.27
N LYS A 89 -9.42 -3.25 9.29
CA LYS A 89 -8.51 -4.35 9.71
C LYS A 89 -8.32 -5.38 8.59
N LEU A 90 -9.40 -5.75 7.90
CA LEU A 90 -9.36 -6.68 6.77
C LEU A 90 -8.62 -6.08 5.57
N ALA A 91 -8.91 -4.84 5.18
CA ALA A 91 -8.23 -4.20 4.06
C ALA A 91 -6.71 -4.06 4.28
N THR A 92 -6.30 -3.54 5.44
CA THR A 92 -4.87 -3.46 5.78
C THR A 92 -4.23 -4.85 5.88
N GLY A 93 -4.97 -5.84 6.40
CA GLY A 93 -4.57 -7.25 6.40
C GLY A 93 -4.34 -7.84 5.00
N VAL A 94 -5.26 -7.61 4.06
CA VAL A 94 -5.11 -8.03 2.64
C VAL A 94 -3.86 -7.41 2.03
N ALA A 95 -3.65 -6.10 2.20
CA ALA A 95 -2.45 -5.43 1.69
C ALA A 95 -1.16 -6.07 2.24
N THR A 96 -1.14 -6.41 3.53
CA THR A 96 -0.01 -7.08 4.17
C THR A 96 0.21 -8.52 3.70
N VAL A 97 -0.86 -9.28 3.49
CA VAL A 97 -0.77 -10.67 3.00
C VAL A 97 -0.33 -10.75 1.54
N VAL A 98 -0.75 -9.78 0.71
CA VAL A 98 -0.35 -9.72 -0.71
C VAL A 98 1.08 -9.19 -0.85
N LEU A 99 1.59 -8.40 0.10
CA LEU A 99 2.94 -7.80 0.04
C LEU A 99 4.09 -8.81 -0.19
N PRO A 100 4.17 -9.96 0.51
CA PRO A 100 5.16 -11.00 0.20
C PRO A 100 5.07 -11.50 -1.25
N MET A 101 3.86 -11.71 -1.77
CA MET A 101 3.67 -12.09 -3.18
C MET A 101 4.16 -10.99 -4.12
N GLN A 102 3.90 -9.72 -3.79
CA GLN A 102 4.40 -8.58 -4.56
C GLN A 102 5.93 -8.52 -4.63
N ILE A 103 6.60 -8.81 -3.52
CA ILE A 103 8.06 -8.86 -3.43
C ILE A 103 8.61 -9.98 -4.32
N LEU A 104 8.03 -11.18 -4.25
CA LEU A 104 8.44 -12.32 -5.07
C LEU A 104 8.19 -12.08 -6.56
N LEU A 105 7.03 -11.52 -6.92
CA LEU A 105 6.72 -11.16 -8.29
C LEU A 105 7.63 -10.04 -8.82
N GLY A 106 8.03 -9.10 -7.95
CA GLY A 106 9.01 -8.07 -8.29
C GLY A 106 10.41 -8.63 -8.51
N ALA A 107 10.84 -9.60 -7.71
CA ALA A 107 12.07 -10.34 -8.00
C ALA A 107 11.96 -11.10 -9.35
N ASN A 108 10.81 -11.68 -9.64
CA ASN A 108 10.57 -12.40 -10.88
C ASN A 108 10.63 -11.52 -12.13
N THR A 109 10.31 -10.21 -12.06
CA THR A 109 10.46 -9.32 -13.23
C THR A 109 11.92 -9.14 -13.65
N ILE A 110 12.87 -9.41 -12.77
CA ILE A 110 14.32 -9.34 -13.05
C ILE A 110 14.81 -10.65 -13.68
N PHE A 111 14.41 -11.80 -13.12
CA PHE A 111 14.87 -13.11 -13.58
C PHE A 111 14.14 -13.61 -14.83
N ASN A 112 12.85 -13.26 -14.98
CA ASN A 112 11.97 -13.73 -16.04
C ASN A 112 11.23 -12.54 -16.67
N PHE A 113 11.99 -11.55 -17.15
CA PHE A 113 11.43 -10.32 -17.73
C PHE A 113 10.53 -10.63 -18.93
N GLY A 114 9.31 -10.11 -18.90
CA GLY A 114 8.32 -10.31 -19.97
C GLY A 114 6.92 -9.88 -19.54
N ALA A 115 6.00 -9.87 -20.50
CA ALA A 115 4.64 -9.36 -20.29
C ALA A 115 3.93 -10.07 -19.12
N THR A 116 4.06 -11.40 -19.02
CA THR A 116 3.44 -12.18 -17.94
C THR A 116 3.95 -11.77 -16.55
N ALA A 117 5.27 -11.65 -16.39
CA ALA A 117 5.87 -11.24 -15.12
C ALA A 117 5.43 -9.81 -14.73
N GLN A 118 5.43 -8.89 -15.69
CA GLN A 118 4.99 -7.50 -15.48
C GLN A 118 3.51 -7.43 -15.11
N VAL A 119 2.63 -8.14 -15.82
CA VAL A 119 1.18 -8.16 -15.54
C VAL A 119 0.89 -8.73 -14.16
N LEU A 120 1.54 -9.84 -13.78
CA LEU A 120 1.36 -10.42 -12.45
C LEU A 120 1.82 -9.45 -11.36
N HIS A 121 3.01 -8.86 -11.52
CA HIS A 121 3.56 -7.90 -10.57
C HIS A 121 2.69 -6.63 -10.44
N HIS A 122 2.20 -6.07 -11.55
CA HIS A 122 1.30 -4.93 -11.51
C HIS A 122 -0.07 -5.28 -10.95
N GLY A 123 -0.62 -6.46 -11.27
CA GLY A 123 -1.90 -6.93 -10.75
C GLY A 123 -1.90 -7.05 -9.22
N ALA A 124 -0.85 -7.66 -8.66
CA ALA A 124 -0.69 -7.72 -7.20
C ALA A 124 -0.48 -6.32 -6.58
N ALA A 125 0.23 -5.41 -7.25
CA ALA A 125 0.35 -4.01 -6.82
C ALA A 125 -1.03 -3.30 -6.75
N GLN A 126 -1.89 -3.52 -7.74
CA GLN A 126 -3.23 -2.94 -7.77
C GLN A 126 -4.14 -3.49 -6.65
N LEU A 127 -3.99 -4.77 -6.29
CA LEU A 127 -4.70 -5.34 -5.13
C LEU A 127 -4.28 -4.67 -3.83
N ILE A 128 -2.97 -4.47 -3.62
CA ILE A 128 -2.44 -3.76 -2.45
C ILE A 128 -2.97 -2.31 -2.44
N PHE A 129 -2.88 -1.62 -3.58
CA PHE A 129 -3.33 -0.24 -3.69
C PHE A 129 -4.83 -0.10 -3.43
N GLY A 130 -5.68 -0.93 -4.03
CA GLY A 130 -7.12 -0.94 -3.79
C GLY A 130 -7.46 -1.20 -2.32
N ALA A 131 -6.75 -2.11 -1.66
CA ALA A 131 -6.92 -2.36 -0.23
C ALA A 131 -6.52 -1.14 0.62
N MET A 132 -5.41 -0.47 0.29
CA MET A 132 -4.97 0.76 0.99
C MET A 132 -5.93 1.94 0.75
N VAL A 133 -6.46 2.09 -0.45
CA VAL A 133 -7.51 3.08 -0.78
C VAL A 133 -8.76 2.80 0.04
N ALA A 134 -9.22 1.55 0.10
CA ALA A 134 -10.40 1.18 0.91
C ALA A 134 -10.19 1.48 2.39
N ALA A 135 -9.04 1.09 2.96
CA ALA A 135 -8.69 1.40 4.34
C ALA A 135 -8.65 2.92 4.60
N THR A 136 -8.10 3.69 3.67
CA THR A 136 -8.05 5.15 3.76
C THR A 136 -9.45 5.76 3.69
N ALA A 137 -10.27 5.37 2.71
CA ALA A 137 -11.64 5.86 2.58
C ALA A 137 -12.45 5.63 3.85
N TRP A 138 -12.46 4.40 4.37
CA TRP A 138 -13.15 4.07 5.62
C TRP A 138 -12.59 4.80 6.83
N ALA A 139 -11.28 5.07 6.87
CA ALA A 139 -10.70 5.88 7.93
C ALA A 139 -11.23 7.33 7.98
N TYR A 140 -11.70 7.87 6.85
CA TYR A 140 -12.33 9.19 6.79
C TYR A 140 -13.86 9.13 6.93
N THR A 141 -14.53 8.07 6.48
CA THR A 141 -16.00 7.95 6.56
C THR A 141 -16.52 7.46 7.90
N ASP A 142 -15.78 6.60 8.62
CA ASP A 142 -16.20 6.00 9.92
C ASP A 142 -16.16 7.03 11.09
N THR A 143 -16.41 8.30 10.78
CA THR A 143 -16.42 9.44 11.72
C THR A 143 -17.77 10.17 11.72
N ALA A 144 -18.69 9.79 10.83
CA ALA A 144 -19.91 10.55 10.56
C ALA A 144 -21.19 9.96 11.19
N GLU A 145 -21.07 9.02 12.13
CA GLU A 145 -22.23 8.52 12.88
C GLU A 145 -22.31 9.25 14.23
N SER A 146 -22.83 10.48 14.19
CA SER A 146 -23.24 11.19 15.41
C SER A 146 -24.51 10.52 15.96
N PRO A 147 -24.56 10.10 17.24
CA PRO A 147 -25.73 9.47 17.87
C PRO A 147 -26.99 10.35 17.97
N SER A 148 -26.96 11.59 17.46
CA SER A 148 -27.96 12.62 17.74
C SER A 148 -29.31 12.41 17.07
N VAL A 149 -29.49 11.40 16.21
CA VAL A 149 -30.78 11.09 15.57
C VAL A 149 -31.57 10.02 16.33
N GLN A 150 -30.90 9.17 17.11
CA GLN A 150 -31.59 8.07 17.81
C GLN A 150 -32.24 8.54 19.13
N SER A 151 -31.68 9.54 19.79
CA SER A 151 -32.26 10.11 21.03
C SER A 151 -33.50 10.99 20.79
N ALA A 152 -33.66 11.55 19.59
CA ALA A 152 -34.83 12.37 19.26
C ALA A 152 -36.09 11.51 19.01
N ASP A 153 -35.91 10.31 18.44
CA ASP A 153 -37.01 9.40 18.09
C ASP A 153 -37.57 8.66 19.32
N THR A 154 -36.70 8.34 20.29
CA THR A 154 -37.14 7.73 21.57
C THR A 154 -37.86 8.73 22.48
N GLN A 155 -37.53 10.02 22.42
CA GLN A 155 -38.25 11.05 23.19
C GLN A 155 -39.58 11.47 22.55
N HIS A 156 -39.73 11.34 21.22
CA HIS A 156 -40.99 11.64 20.56
C HIS A 156 -42.05 10.55 20.78
N THR A 157 -41.64 9.29 20.73
CA THR A 157 -42.51 8.14 21.01
C THR A 157 -42.97 8.10 22.48
N ALA A 158 -42.08 8.38 23.44
CA ALA A 158 -42.43 8.42 24.86
C ALA A 158 -43.38 9.58 25.26
N ARG A 159 -43.56 10.60 24.42
CA ARG A 159 -44.41 11.77 24.70
C ARG A 159 -45.78 11.74 24.00
N ALA A 160 -45.98 10.78 23.10
CA ALA A 160 -47.25 10.59 22.40
C ALA A 160 -48.20 9.62 23.14
N ASP A 161 -47.69 8.95 24.17
CA ASP A 161 -48.41 7.94 24.97
C ASP A 161 -48.90 8.47 26.35
N ASP A 162 -48.69 9.76 26.64
CA ASP A 162 -49.20 10.51 27.82
C ASP A 162 -50.33 11.48 27.43
#